data_AF-A0A645CDI1-F1
#
_entry.id   AF-A0A645CDI1-F1
#
_cell.length_a   1.000
_cell.length_b   1.000
_cell.length_c   1.000
_cell.angle_alpha   90.00
_cell.angle_beta   90.00
_cell.angle_gamma   90.00
#
_symmetry.space_group_name_H-M   'P 1'
#
loop_
_entity.id
_entity.type
_entity.pdbx_description
1 polymer ?
#
loop_
_entity_poly.entity_id
_entity_poly.type
_entity_poly.pdbx_seq_one_letter_code
_entity_poly.pdbx_strand_id
1 'polypeptide(L)'
;MDGYTHLVYKGADSLTIYQETYDEEVYKKVHIKGPKADYRYRLDAPERGAIAGMRSLSIGALLGLSDFRKDAFFSILHGEYLKTKYPHIELSYSAPRIRPFKGSFEDVLEVDDATEFQILTVMRLFDPHAALNVSSRETLDMRKHLMPLGVTKLSAAVSTDVGGHSQGEENTAQFKTNDDNSIEEVASMLKSIGYQYVFKDWVRF
;
A
#
# COMPACT_ATOMS: atom_id res chain seq x y z
N MET A 1 20.46 18.75 6.87
CA MET A 1 19.23 18.55 6.07
C MET A 1 18.97 17.06 6.15
N ASP A 2 17.98 16.66 6.93
CA ASP A 2 17.93 15.30 7.50
C ASP A 2 16.55 14.66 7.19
N GLY A 3 16.46 13.33 7.27
CA GLY A 3 15.21 12.60 7.07
C GLY A 3 14.57 12.82 5.68
N TYR A 4 13.25 12.98 5.63
CA TYR A 4 12.50 13.16 4.38
C TYR A 4 12.91 14.41 3.60
N THR A 5 13.30 15.49 4.28
CA THR A 5 13.74 16.74 3.61
C THR A 5 14.97 16.49 2.75
N HIS A 6 15.91 15.65 3.22
CA HIS A 6 17.05 15.24 2.40
C HIS A 6 16.63 14.43 1.17
N LEU A 7 15.69 13.50 1.34
CA LEU A 7 15.22 12.65 0.26
C LEU A 7 14.49 13.46 -0.82
N VAL A 8 13.64 14.40 -0.43
CA VAL A 8 12.96 15.32 -1.35
C VAL A 8 13.99 16.16 -2.12
N TYR A 9 15.02 16.69 -1.44
CA TYR A 9 16.11 17.41 -2.11
C TYR A 9 16.87 16.54 -3.13
N LYS A 10 16.95 15.23 -2.91
CA LYS A 10 17.53 14.26 -3.85
C LYS A 10 16.56 13.80 -4.95
N GLY A 11 15.33 14.32 -4.97
CA GLY A 11 14.35 14.06 -6.02
C GLY A 11 13.28 13.02 -5.68
N ALA A 12 13.21 12.54 -4.43
CA ALA A 12 12.07 11.73 -4.00
C ALA A 12 10.79 12.58 -3.99
N ASP A 13 9.73 12.09 -4.63
CA ASP A 13 8.47 12.83 -4.80
C ASP A 13 7.26 12.16 -4.11
N SER A 14 7.48 10.97 -3.55
CA SER A 14 6.42 10.12 -3.02
C SER A 14 6.87 9.35 -1.78
N LEU A 15 5.93 9.14 -0.86
CA LEU A 15 6.13 8.31 0.32
C LEU A 15 5.00 7.29 0.43
N THR A 16 5.35 6.00 0.44
CA THR A 16 4.42 4.92 0.77
C THR A 16 4.74 4.40 2.16
N ILE A 17 3.77 4.45 3.06
CA ILE A 17 3.94 3.97 4.42
C ILE A 17 2.62 3.43 4.97
N TYR A 18 2.64 2.15 5.34
CA TYR A 18 1.48 1.51 5.96
C TYR A 18 1.65 1.55 7.48
N GLN A 19 0.56 1.93 8.14
CA GLN A 19 0.47 1.85 9.59
C GLN A 19 0.41 0.39 10.06
N GLU A 20 0.18 -0.56 9.14
CA GLU A 20 0.00 -1.99 9.38
C GLU A 20 -1.31 -2.27 10.14
N THR A 21 -1.50 -1.69 11.31
CA THR A 21 -2.78 -1.68 12.02
C THR A 21 -2.90 -0.42 12.87
N TYR A 22 -4.11 0.11 12.96
CA TYR A 22 -4.45 1.23 13.82
C TYR A 22 -4.77 0.80 15.25
N ASP A 23 -4.86 -0.50 15.54
CA ASP A 23 -4.94 -1.03 16.89
C ASP A 23 -3.55 -1.01 17.56
N GLU A 24 -3.34 -0.12 18.53
CA GLU A 24 -2.05 0.06 19.22
C GLU A 24 -1.57 -1.22 19.94
N GLU A 25 -2.49 -2.02 20.47
CA GLU A 25 -2.15 -3.25 21.19
C GLU A 25 -1.70 -4.35 20.22
N VAL A 26 -2.40 -4.50 19.09
CA VAL A 26 -1.97 -5.42 18.03
C VAL A 26 -0.65 -4.95 17.42
N TYR A 27 -0.49 -3.65 17.14
CA TYR A 27 0.74 -3.10 16.57
C TYR A 27 1.96 -3.44 17.41
N LYS A 28 1.85 -3.32 18.74
CA LYS A 28 2.92 -3.65 19.69
C LYS A 28 3.27 -5.13 19.70
N LYS A 29 2.31 -6.03 19.49
CA LYS A 29 2.55 -7.48 19.39
C LYS A 29 3.36 -7.85 18.16
N VAL A 30 3.12 -7.18 17.03
CA VAL A 30 3.79 -7.49 15.76
C VAL A 30 5.07 -6.67 15.53
N HIS A 31 5.26 -5.55 16.23
CA HIS A 31 6.45 -4.71 16.18
C HIS A 31 7.17 -4.67 17.53
N ILE A 32 7.89 -5.75 17.86
CA ILE A 32 8.45 -5.97 19.21
C ILE A 32 9.66 -5.06 19.48
N LYS A 33 10.51 -4.80 18.48
CA LYS A 33 11.78 -4.07 18.63
C LYS A 33 12.11 -3.23 17.40
N GLY A 34 13.04 -2.28 17.59
CA GLY A 34 13.55 -1.42 16.54
C GLY A 34 12.66 -0.20 16.26
N PRO A 35 13.01 0.63 15.27
CA PRO A 35 12.32 1.89 15.01
C PRO A 35 10.83 1.73 14.65
N LYS A 36 10.44 0.57 14.12
CA LYS A 36 9.05 0.26 13.78
C LYS A 36 8.18 -0.08 15.01
N ALA A 37 8.76 -0.25 16.20
CA ALA A 37 7.99 -0.45 17.43
C ALA A 37 7.31 0.83 17.94
N ASP A 38 7.78 2.01 17.51
CA ASP A 38 7.18 3.29 17.88
C ASP A 38 5.95 3.58 17.00
N TYR A 39 4.78 3.25 17.53
CA TYR A 39 3.48 3.42 16.87
C TYR A 39 3.23 4.86 16.44
N ARG A 40 3.49 5.83 17.32
CA ARG A 40 3.19 7.25 17.07
C ARG A 40 4.15 7.82 16.05
N TYR A 41 5.43 7.47 16.15
CA TYR A 41 6.40 7.84 15.13
C TYR A 41 6.01 7.28 13.75
N ARG A 42 5.50 6.03 13.67
CA ARG A 42 4.98 5.46 12.41
C ARG A 42 3.74 6.20 11.91
N LEU A 43 2.78 6.46 12.79
CA LEU A 43 1.52 7.11 12.47
C LEU A 43 1.74 8.50 11.89
N ASP A 44 2.65 9.28 12.48
CA ASP A 44 2.95 10.66 12.06
C ASP A 44 3.88 10.71 10.82
N ALA A 45 4.36 9.58 10.31
CA ALA A 45 5.33 9.55 9.22
C ALA A 45 4.83 10.11 7.89
N PRO A 46 3.59 9.83 7.42
CA PRO A 46 3.03 10.48 6.23
C PRO A 46 3.05 12.00 6.33
N GLU A 47 2.64 12.54 7.49
CA GLU A 47 2.64 13.98 7.73
C GLU A 47 4.06 14.57 7.68
N ARG A 48 5.06 13.91 8.28
CA ARG A 48 6.45 14.35 8.13
C ARG A 48 6.92 14.33 6.67
N GLY A 49 6.42 13.40 5.85
CA GLY A 49 6.63 13.37 4.41
C GLY A 49 6.01 14.58 3.71
N ALA A 50 4.76 14.93 4.03
CA ALA A 50 4.09 16.12 3.49
C ALA A 50 4.85 17.41 3.85
N ILE A 51 5.22 17.59 5.12
CA ILE A 51 5.98 18.77 5.60
C ILE A 51 7.32 18.88 4.85
N ALA A 52 7.95 17.76 4.54
CA ALA A 52 9.21 17.74 3.79
C ALA A 52 9.07 18.07 2.29
N GLY A 53 7.84 18.10 1.76
CA GLY A 53 7.55 18.44 0.37
C GLY A 53 7.31 17.24 -0.55
N MET A 54 7.00 16.05 -0.02
CA MET A 54 6.54 14.93 -0.85
C MET A 54 5.22 15.30 -1.54
N ARG A 55 5.14 15.08 -2.86
CA ARG A 55 3.96 15.38 -3.68
C ARG A 55 2.85 14.35 -3.50
N SER A 56 3.20 13.09 -3.28
CA SER A 56 2.20 12.03 -3.08
C SER A 56 2.47 11.20 -1.83
N LEU A 57 1.39 10.83 -1.15
CA LEU A 57 1.42 9.95 0.01
C LEU A 57 0.54 8.73 -0.24
N SER A 58 1.04 7.54 0.08
CA SER A 58 0.29 6.30 0.03
C SER A 58 0.23 5.68 1.42
N ILE A 59 -0.98 5.52 1.94
CA ILE A 59 -1.24 5.02 3.29
C ILE A 59 -2.15 3.80 3.25
N GLY A 60 -2.16 3.05 4.35
CA GLY A 60 -3.00 1.86 4.47
C GLY A 60 -2.73 1.08 5.74
N ALA A 61 -3.55 0.05 5.93
CA ALA A 61 -3.37 -0.99 6.94
C ALA A 61 -3.19 -2.34 6.25
N LEU A 62 -2.42 -3.22 6.89
CA LEU A 62 -2.26 -4.61 6.50
C LEU A 62 -3.43 -5.42 7.08
N LEU A 63 -4.43 -5.66 6.24
CA LEU A 63 -5.67 -6.32 6.64
C LEU A 63 -5.39 -7.75 7.11
N GLY A 64 -6.00 -8.11 8.24
CA GLY A 64 -5.85 -9.41 8.89
C GLY A 64 -4.93 -9.40 10.12
N LEU A 65 -4.27 -8.28 10.44
CA LEU A 65 -3.60 -8.13 11.74
C LEU A 65 -4.60 -7.86 12.87
N SER A 66 -5.60 -7.03 12.60
CA SER A 66 -6.65 -6.66 13.53
C SER A 66 -8.01 -6.63 12.82
N ASP A 67 -9.06 -6.14 13.49
CA ASP A 67 -10.37 -5.96 12.88
C ASP A 67 -10.28 -5.04 11.66
N PHE A 68 -10.45 -5.64 10.47
CA PHE A 68 -10.33 -4.96 9.18
C PHE A 68 -11.28 -3.76 9.06
N ARG A 69 -12.42 -3.74 9.77
CA ARG A 69 -13.37 -2.61 9.73
C ARG A 69 -12.78 -1.40 10.43
N LYS A 70 -12.14 -1.62 11.58
CA LYS A 70 -11.45 -0.54 12.32
C LYS A 70 -10.26 -0.05 11.52
N ASP A 71 -9.45 -0.95 11.00
CA ASP A 71 -8.28 -0.61 10.19
C ASP A 71 -8.64 0.17 8.92
N ALA A 72 -9.70 -0.23 8.21
CA ALA A 72 -10.21 0.51 7.06
C ALA A 72 -10.75 1.89 7.45
N PHE A 73 -11.56 1.97 8.52
CA PHE A 73 -12.12 3.21 9.03
C PHE A 73 -11.04 4.22 9.43
N PHE A 74 -10.05 3.80 10.22
CA PHE A 74 -8.96 4.68 10.65
C PHE A 74 -7.99 5.02 9.52
N SER A 75 -7.79 4.13 8.53
CA SER A 75 -7.04 4.47 7.32
C SER A 75 -7.69 5.65 6.58
N ILE A 76 -9.01 5.61 6.44
CA ILE A 76 -9.78 6.67 5.79
C ILE A 76 -9.71 7.98 6.60
N LEU A 77 -9.93 7.94 7.92
CA LEU A 77 -9.81 9.13 8.77
C LEU A 77 -8.40 9.75 8.73
N HIS A 78 -7.36 8.91 8.71
CA HIS A 78 -5.99 9.38 8.59
C HIS A 78 -5.76 10.08 7.25
N GLY A 79 -6.31 9.53 6.16
CA GLY A 79 -6.27 10.17 4.86
C GLY A 79 -7.01 11.51 4.81
N GLU A 80 -8.20 11.58 5.42
CA GLU A 80 -8.98 12.82 5.56
C GLU A 80 -8.19 13.89 6.32
N TYR A 81 -7.56 13.52 7.43
CA TYR A 81 -6.68 14.41 8.20
C TYR A 81 -5.55 14.97 7.32
N LEU A 82 -4.83 14.10 6.62
CA LEU A 82 -3.70 14.50 5.78
C LEU A 82 -4.14 15.42 4.65
N LYS A 83 -5.23 15.08 3.94
CA LYS A 83 -5.74 15.90 2.83
C LYS A 83 -6.26 17.26 3.30
N THR A 84 -6.92 17.31 4.46
CA THR A 84 -7.44 18.57 5.01
C THR A 84 -6.30 19.52 5.39
N LYS A 85 -5.24 18.98 6.00
CA LYS A 85 -4.09 19.76 6.45
C LYS A 85 -3.11 20.10 5.32
N TYR A 86 -2.97 19.20 4.35
CA TYR A 86 -2.03 19.28 3.24
C TYR A 86 -2.74 19.10 1.89
N PRO A 87 -3.59 20.03 1.46
CA PRO A 87 -4.46 19.85 0.27
C PRO A 87 -3.72 19.75 -1.07
N HIS A 88 -2.41 19.98 -1.07
CA HIS A 88 -1.55 19.88 -2.26
C HIS A 88 -1.01 18.46 -2.50
N ILE A 89 -1.17 17.54 -1.54
CA ILE A 89 -0.71 16.16 -1.71
C ILE A 89 -1.69 15.35 -2.54
N GLU A 90 -1.16 14.45 -3.37
CA GLU A 90 -1.92 13.36 -3.97
C GLU A 90 -1.95 12.18 -3.00
N LEU A 91 -3.12 11.90 -2.43
CA LEU A 91 -3.29 10.77 -1.51
C LEU A 91 -3.65 9.49 -2.28
N SER A 92 -3.08 8.37 -1.86
CA SER A 92 -3.49 7.03 -2.28
C SER A 92 -3.78 6.15 -1.07
N TYR A 93 -4.82 5.32 -1.17
CA TYR A 93 -5.07 4.25 -0.21
C TYR A 93 -4.61 2.91 -0.77
N SER A 94 -4.07 2.09 0.12
CA SER A 94 -3.77 0.68 -0.11
C SER A 94 -4.47 -0.15 0.96
N ALA A 95 -4.99 -1.32 0.58
CA ALA A 95 -5.63 -2.25 1.50
C ALA A 95 -4.99 -3.66 1.39
N PRO A 96 -3.65 -3.80 1.49
CA PRO A 96 -3.02 -5.10 1.36
C PRO A 96 -3.51 -6.03 2.46
N ARG A 97 -3.91 -7.25 2.12
CA ARG A 97 -4.21 -8.29 3.11
C ARG A 97 -3.02 -9.20 3.39
N ILE A 98 -2.97 -9.79 4.58
CA ILE A 98 -1.95 -10.77 4.96
C ILE A 98 -1.91 -11.92 3.94
N ARG A 99 -0.70 -12.26 3.54
CA ARG A 99 -0.39 -13.45 2.73
C ARG A 99 0.50 -14.39 3.52
N PRO A 100 0.53 -15.69 3.19
CA PRO A 100 1.42 -16.63 3.86
C PRO A 100 2.85 -16.08 3.92
N PHE A 101 3.41 -16.05 5.12
CA PHE A 101 4.71 -15.46 5.41
C PHE A 101 5.47 -16.36 6.39
N LYS A 102 6.80 -16.22 6.42
CA LYS A 102 7.63 -16.87 7.44
C LYS A 102 7.64 -15.96 8.67
N GLY A 103 6.88 -16.32 9.71
CA GLY A 103 6.84 -15.56 10.96
C GLY A 103 5.98 -16.21 12.03
N SER A 104 5.84 -15.53 13.17
CA SER A 104 5.29 -16.10 14.41
C SER A 104 3.99 -15.44 14.87
N PHE A 105 3.30 -14.69 14.00
CA PHE A 105 2.01 -14.09 14.35
C PHE A 105 0.89 -15.07 13.98
N GLU A 106 0.25 -15.65 15.00
CA GLU A 106 -0.73 -16.73 14.87
C GLU A 106 -2.18 -16.22 14.85
N ASP A 107 -2.44 -14.99 15.35
CA ASP A 107 -3.78 -14.39 15.46
C ASP A 107 -4.25 -13.73 14.14
N VAL A 108 -3.87 -14.29 12.98
CA VAL A 108 -4.25 -13.73 11.68
C VAL A 108 -5.77 -13.88 11.47
N LEU A 109 -6.44 -12.75 11.23
CA LEU A 109 -7.83 -12.72 10.83
C LEU A 109 -7.93 -12.82 9.30
N GLU A 110 -8.64 -13.83 8.81
CA GLU A 110 -8.80 -14.02 7.37
C GLU A 110 -9.60 -12.87 6.75
N VAL A 111 -9.14 -12.41 5.59
CA VAL A 111 -9.80 -11.38 4.78
C VAL A 111 -9.98 -11.97 3.38
N ASP A 112 -11.21 -12.37 3.09
CA ASP A 112 -11.60 -12.95 1.81
C ASP A 112 -11.75 -11.87 0.72
N ASP A 113 -11.97 -12.33 -0.52
CA ASP A 113 -12.04 -11.45 -1.69
C ASP A 113 -13.23 -10.49 -1.60
N ALA A 114 -14.38 -10.97 -1.09
CA ALA A 114 -15.57 -10.14 -0.90
C ALA A 114 -15.31 -9.02 0.11
N THR A 115 -14.57 -9.31 1.19
CA THR A 115 -14.19 -8.33 2.22
C THR A 115 -13.21 -7.30 1.66
N GLU A 116 -12.16 -7.73 0.95
CA GLU A 116 -11.20 -6.79 0.36
C GLU A 116 -11.87 -5.89 -0.69
N PHE A 117 -12.72 -6.47 -1.55
CA PHE A 117 -13.53 -5.71 -2.51
C PHE A 117 -14.43 -4.69 -1.80
N GLN A 118 -15.09 -5.09 -0.71
CA GLN A 118 -15.93 -4.19 0.09
C GLN A 118 -15.11 -3.03 0.67
N ILE A 119 -13.93 -3.30 1.22
CA ILE A 119 -13.07 -2.26 1.81
C ILE A 119 -12.63 -1.25 0.76
N LEU A 120 -12.15 -1.71 -0.39
CA LEU A 120 -11.73 -0.82 -1.48
C LEU A 120 -12.92 -0.02 -2.05
N THR A 121 -14.11 -0.64 -2.10
CA THR A 121 -15.35 0.07 -2.47
C THR A 121 -15.67 1.19 -1.47
N VAL A 122 -15.59 0.92 -0.17
CA VAL A 122 -15.82 1.93 0.87
C VAL A 122 -14.79 3.06 0.79
N MET A 123 -13.51 2.75 0.58
CA MET A 123 -12.46 3.75 0.38
C MET A 123 -12.76 4.65 -0.83
N ARG A 124 -13.17 4.07 -1.97
CA ARG A 124 -13.56 4.84 -3.17
C ARG A 124 -14.79 5.72 -2.93
N LEU A 125 -15.82 5.20 -2.24
CA LEU A 125 -17.05 5.95 -1.97
C LEU A 125 -16.81 7.12 -1.02
N PHE A 126 -15.95 6.93 -0.02
CA PHE A 126 -15.61 8.00 0.93
C PHE A 126 -14.70 9.05 0.31
N ASP A 127 -13.68 8.62 -0.43
CA ASP A 127 -12.71 9.52 -1.05
C ASP A 127 -12.63 9.30 -2.57
N PRO A 128 -13.54 9.92 -3.34
CA PRO A 128 -13.59 9.74 -4.79
C PRO A 128 -12.38 10.34 -5.51
N HIS A 129 -11.58 11.17 -4.84
CA HIS A 129 -10.39 11.81 -5.42
C HIS A 129 -9.08 11.10 -5.10
N ALA A 130 -9.05 10.28 -4.04
CA ALA A 130 -7.86 9.50 -3.73
C ALA A 130 -7.61 8.43 -4.79
N ALA A 131 -6.33 8.17 -5.02
CA ALA A 131 -5.87 7.01 -5.77
C ALA A 131 -6.08 5.73 -4.96
N LEU A 132 -6.27 4.60 -5.67
CA LEU A 132 -6.28 3.27 -5.05
C LEU A 132 -5.15 2.44 -5.64
N ASN A 133 -4.40 1.78 -4.75
CA ASN A 133 -3.27 0.93 -5.10
C ASN A 133 -3.62 -0.53 -4.85
N VAL A 134 -3.32 -1.40 -5.83
CA VAL A 134 -3.43 -2.85 -5.67
C VAL A 134 -2.08 -3.50 -5.97
N SER A 135 -1.63 -4.36 -5.07
CA SER A 135 -0.27 -4.94 -5.10
C SER A 135 -0.26 -6.36 -5.67
N SER A 136 0.95 -6.93 -5.83
CA SER A 136 1.15 -8.31 -6.26
C SER A 136 0.69 -9.40 -5.26
N ARG A 137 0.12 -8.97 -4.13
CA ARG A 137 -0.58 -9.85 -3.19
C ARG A 137 -1.87 -10.41 -3.77
N GLU A 138 -2.48 -9.77 -4.76
CA GLU A 138 -3.75 -10.19 -5.35
C GLU A 138 -3.52 -10.94 -6.66
N THR A 139 -4.36 -11.92 -6.99
CA THR A 139 -4.28 -12.61 -8.29
C THR A 139 -4.70 -11.66 -9.42
N LEU A 140 -4.27 -11.90 -10.67
CA LEU A 140 -4.77 -11.13 -11.82
C LEU A 140 -6.30 -11.09 -11.92
N ASP A 141 -6.99 -12.17 -11.56
CA ASP A 141 -8.44 -12.21 -11.59
C ASP A 141 -9.03 -11.24 -10.55
N MET A 142 -8.53 -11.25 -9.32
CA MET A 142 -8.95 -10.28 -8.31
C MET A 142 -8.62 -8.84 -8.74
N ARG A 143 -7.39 -8.59 -9.22
CA ARG A 143 -6.98 -7.26 -9.72
C ARG A 143 -7.90 -6.77 -10.84
N LYS A 144 -8.25 -7.64 -11.78
CA LYS A 144 -9.19 -7.35 -12.87
C LYS A 144 -10.55 -6.89 -12.34
N HIS A 145 -11.08 -7.57 -11.32
CA HIS A 145 -12.36 -7.22 -10.69
C HIS A 145 -12.28 -5.96 -9.82
N LEU A 146 -11.10 -5.60 -9.29
CA LEU A 146 -10.89 -4.37 -8.54
C LEU A 146 -10.74 -3.12 -9.42
N MET A 147 -10.28 -3.26 -10.68
CA MET A 147 -10.04 -2.13 -11.57
C MET A 147 -11.22 -1.14 -11.71
N PRO A 148 -12.49 -1.60 -11.85
CA PRO A 148 -13.66 -0.71 -11.92
C PRO A 148 -13.89 0.17 -10.68
N LEU A 149 -13.27 -0.14 -9.54
CA LEU A 149 -13.33 0.70 -8.33
C LEU A 149 -12.46 1.96 -8.43
N GLY A 150 -11.86 2.23 -9.60
CA GLY A 150 -10.96 3.36 -9.80
C GLY A 150 -9.56 3.08 -9.26
N VAL A 151 -9.06 1.86 -9.42
CA VAL A 151 -7.65 1.56 -9.14
C VAL A 151 -6.78 2.33 -10.12
N THR A 152 -5.82 3.08 -9.59
CA THR A 152 -4.94 3.97 -10.37
C THR A 152 -3.50 3.50 -10.43
N LYS A 153 -3.07 2.64 -9.49
CA LYS A 153 -1.73 2.05 -9.50
C LYS A 153 -1.79 0.55 -9.22
N LEU A 154 -1.05 -0.19 -10.03
CA LEU A 154 -0.86 -1.63 -9.91
C LEU A 154 0.63 -1.93 -9.83
N SER A 155 1.00 -2.88 -8.98
CA SER A 155 2.34 -3.46 -9.03
C SER A 155 2.40 -4.60 -10.05
N ALA A 156 3.54 -4.75 -10.72
CA ALA A 156 3.83 -5.83 -11.68
C ALA A 156 5.30 -6.25 -11.54
N ALA A 157 5.63 -7.52 -11.82
CA ALA A 157 7.00 -8.06 -11.73
C ALA A 157 7.74 -7.71 -10.43
N VAL A 158 7.05 -7.82 -9.29
CA VAL A 158 7.59 -7.46 -7.97
C VAL A 158 8.47 -8.59 -7.47
N SER A 159 9.75 -8.29 -7.19
CA SER A 159 10.56 -9.17 -6.34
C SER A 159 10.40 -8.76 -4.88
N THR A 160 10.00 -9.71 -4.03
CA THR A 160 9.86 -9.52 -2.58
C THR A 160 11.09 -9.97 -1.79
N ASP A 161 12.14 -10.42 -2.48
CA ASP A 161 13.41 -10.80 -1.88
C ASP A 161 14.25 -9.57 -1.56
N VAL A 162 14.98 -9.63 -0.45
CA VAL A 162 15.92 -8.57 -0.07
C VAL A 162 17.10 -8.61 -1.04
N GLY A 163 17.07 -7.75 -2.07
CA GLY A 163 18.09 -7.72 -3.14
C GLY A 163 17.74 -8.55 -4.38
N GLY A 164 16.47 -8.92 -4.57
CA GLY A 164 16.04 -9.92 -5.56
C GLY A 164 16.18 -9.58 -7.05
N HIS A 165 16.67 -8.39 -7.41
CA HIS A 165 17.12 -8.11 -8.79
C HIS A 165 18.63 -8.26 -8.99
N SER A 166 19.38 -8.57 -7.93
CA SER A 166 20.86 -8.56 -7.94
C SER A 166 21.50 -9.77 -7.29
N GLN A 167 20.79 -10.55 -6.47
CA GLN A 167 21.31 -11.79 -5.89
C GLN A 167 20.21 -12.87 -5.79
N GLY A 168 20.48 -14.04 -6.38
CA GLY A 168 19.56 -15.18 -6.47
C GLY A 168 19.45 -16.02 -5.19
N GLU A 169 19.26 -15.39 -4.03
CA GLU A 169 18.96 -16.11 -2.79
C GLU A 169 17.44 -16.16 -2.54
N GLU A 170 16.81 -17.26 -2.96
CA GLU A 170 15.35 -17.54 -2.92
C GLU A 170 14.71 -17.60 -1.51
N ASN A 171 15.45 -17.31 -0.43
CA ASN A 171 15.00 -17.60 0.94
C ASN A 171 14.71 -16.37 1.81
N THR A 172 14.76 -15.15 1.26
CA THR A 172 14.55 -13.90 2.02
C THR A 172 13.21 -13.21 1.76
N ALA A 173 12.33 -13.79 0.94
CA ALA A 173 11.02 -13.25 0.62
C ALA A 173 10.21 -12.87 1.89
N GLN A 174 9.77 -11.61 1.95
CA GLN A 174 8.99 -11.08 3.07
C GLN A 174 7.59 -11.74 3.19
N PHE A 175 6.98 -12.11 2.05
CA PHE A 175 5.70 -12.80 1.95
C PHE A 175 5.61 -13.50 0.59
N LYS A 176 4.73 -14.49 0.46
CA LYS A 176 4.46 -15.11 -0.84
C LYS A 176 3.52 -14.21 -1.67
N THR A 177 3.97 -13.84 -2.87
CA THR A 177 3.14 -13.20 -3.91
C THR A 177 2.09 -14.19 -4.43
N ASN A 178 0.89 -13.71 -4.76
CA ASN A 178 -0.12 -14.57 -5.39
C ASN A 178 0.04 -14.65 -6.90
N ASP A 179 0.68 -13.66 -7.52
CA ASP A 179 1.34 -13.92 -8.79
C ASP A 179 2.64 -13.16 -9.00
N ASP A 180 3.54 -13.91 -9.64
CA ASP A 180 4.81 -13.46 -10.21
C ASP A 180 4.57 -12.98 -11.65
N ASN A 181 3.40 -12.39 -11.91
CA ASN A 181 3.05 -12.06 -13.27
C ASN A 181 3.94 -10.97 -13.82
N SER A 182 4.39 -11.27 -15.03
CA SER A 182 5.18 -10.40 -15.87
C SER A 182 4.43 -9.11 -16.17
N ILE A 183 5.19 -8.10 -16.57
CA ILE A 183 4.63 -6.82 -17.00
C ILE A 183 3.65 -7.04 -18.17
N GLU A 184 3.97 -7.98 -19.07
CA GLU A 184 3.19 -8.35 -20.25
C GLU A 184 1.84 -8.96 -19.86
N GLU A 185 1.80 -9.84 -18.86
CA GLU A 185 0.57 -10.45 -18.36
C GLU A 185 -0.35 -9.42 -17.71
N VAL A 186 0.18 -8.54 -16.85
CA VAL A 186 -0.60 -7.45 -16.24
C VAL A 186 -1.11 -6.48 -17.31
N ALA A 187 -0.27 -6.13 -18.29
CA ALA A 187 -0.66 -5.30 -19.42
C ALA A 187 -1.77 -5.94 -20.27
N SER A 188 -1.68 -7.24 -20.52
CA SER A 188 -2.70 -8.01 -21.25
C SER A 188 -4.02 -8.05 -20.48
N MET A 189 -3.97 -8.30 -19.17
CA MET A 189 -5.14 -8.24 -18.29
C MET A 189 -5.83 -6.88 -18.39
N LEU A 190 -5.09 -5.78 -18.26
CA LEU A 190 -5.64 -4.42 -18.35
C LEU A 190 -6.26 -4.14 -19.73
N LYS A 191 -5.59 -4.51 -20.82
CA LYS A 191 -6.15 -4.37 -22.18
C LYS A 191 -7.44 -5.17 -22.34
N SER A 192 -7.52 -6.36 -21.76
CA SER A 192 -8.69 -7.25 -21.88
C SER A 192 -9.98 -6.66 -21.28
N ILE A 193 -9.85 -5.71 -20.35
CA ILE A 193 -10.96 -4.98 -19.73
C ILE A 193 -11.06 -3.52 -20.18
N GLY A 194 -10.34 -3.15 -21.26
CA GLY A 194 -10.44 -1.81 -21.87
C GLY A 194 -9.63 -0.72 -21.17
N TYR A 195 -8.68 -1.08 -20.30
CA TYR A 195 -7.83 -0.12 -19.61
C TYR A 195 -6.52 0.11 -20.37
N GLN A 196 -6.07 1.36 -20.39
CA GLN A 196 -4.73 1.74 -20.84
C GLN A 196 -3.80 1.83 -19.62
N TYR A 197 -2.67 1.14 -19.68
CA TYR A 197 -1.60 1.31 -18.71
C TYR A 197 -0.61 2.37 -19.19
N VAL A 198 0.00 3.05 -18.21
CA VAL A 198 1.14 3.94 -18.42
C VAL A 198 2.22 3.57 -17.41
N PHE A 199 3.46 3.48 -17.85
CA PHE A 199 4.60 3.25 -16.96
C PHE A 199 5.15 4.55 -16.35
N LYS A 200 4.83 5.67 -17.00
CA LYS A 200 5.34 7.00 -16.67
C LYS A 200 4.25 8.03 -16.96
N ASP A 201 3.73 8.67 -15.92
CA ASP A 201 2.65 9.66 -16.01
C ASP A 201 3.11 11.11 -15.73
N TRP A 202 4.41 11.31 -15.45
CA TRP A 202 4.96 12.60 -15.04
C TRP A 202 5.83 13.31 -16.08
N VAL A 203 6.14 12.66 -17.22
CA VAL A 203 6.81 13.32 -18.35
C VAL A 203 5.81 13.53 -19.47
N ARG A 204 5.58 14.80 -19.82
CA ARG A 204 4.82 15.17 -21.02
C ARG A 204 5.67 14.81 -22.24
N PHE A 205 5.08 14.04 -23.16
CA PHE A 205 5.63 13.76 -24.49
C PHE A 205 5.36 14.92 -25.43
#